data_AF-A0A8C4ZIJ8-F1
#
_entry.id   AF-A0A8C4ZIJ8-F1
#
_cell.length_a   1.000
_cell.length_b   1.000
_cell.length_c   1.000
_cell.angle_alpha   90.00
_cell.angle_beta   90.00
_cell.angle_gamma   90.00
#
_symmetry.space_group_name_H-M   'P 1'
#
loop_
_entity.id
_entity.type
_entity.pdbx_description
1 polymer ?
#
loop_
_entity_poly.entity_id
_entity_poly.type
_entity_poly.pdbx_seq_one_letter_code
_entity_poly.pdbx_strand_id
1 'polypeptide(L)'
;MSIGLSDDDKLFSCSIWRPQGKSYLFFTQFKAELKGAKIEYANAYSQTSEGGQRDVALKPEEFTVGDSTVTHTDGKFRAELSKLTMIGRTKHDEL
;
A
#
# COMPACT_ATOMS: atom_id res chain seq x y z
N MET A 1 4.81 -9.09 5.14
CA MET A 1 5.39 -7.92 4.43
C MET A 1 6.50 -8.44 3.55
N SER A 2 6.62 -7.92 2.34
CA SER A 2 7.74 -8.17 1.43
C SER A 2 8.20 -6.86 0.81
N ILE A 3 9.50 -6.78 0.60
CA ILE A 3 10.18 -5.66 -0.04
C ILE A 3 11.03 -6.25 -1.15
N GLY A 4 11.04 -5.60 -2.32
CA GLY A 4 11.85 -6.01 -3.45
C GLY A 4 12.38 -4.81 -4.22
N LEU A 5 13.57 -4.95 -4.79
CA LEU A 5 14.15 -4.02 -5.75
C LEU A 5 14.11 -4.66 -7.14
N SER A 6 13.99 -3.85 -8.19
CA SER A 6 14.24 -4.30 -9.55
C SER A 6 15.73 -4.57 -9.77
N ASP A 7 16.06 -5.39 -10.77
CA ASP A 7 17.45 -5.74 -11.10
C ASP A 7 18.32 -4.52 -11.46
N ASP A 8 17.71 -3.41 -11.88
CA ASP A 8 18.38 -2.14 -12.20
C ASP A 8 18.39 -1.13 -11.03
N ASP A 9 17.92 -1.54 -9.84
CA ASP A 9 17.77 -0.74 -8.63
C ASP A 9 16.92 0.55 -8.79
N LYS A 10 16.17 0.68 -9.90
CA LYS A 10 15.34 1.87 -10.17
C LYS A 10 13.95 1.80 -9.54
N LEU A 11 13.44 0.61 -9.29
CA LEU A 11 12.12 0.40 -8.73
C LEU A 11 12.21 -0.33 -7.39
N PHE A 12 11.51 0.23 -6.43
CA PHE A 12 11.31 -0.31 -5.10
C PHE A 12 9.86 -0.75 -4.95
N SER A 13 9.62 -1.98 -4.54
CA SER A 13 8.30 -2.51 -4.23
C SER A 13 8.18 -2.80 -2.73
N CYS A 14 7.06 -2.39 -2.15
CA CYS A 14 6.70 -2.72 -0.77
C CYS A 14 5.27 -3.25 -0.77
N SER A 15 5.07 -4.44 -0.19
CA SER A 15 3.74 -5.01 0.01
C SER A 15 3.57 -5.48 1.44
N ILE A 16 2.47 -5.07 2.05
CA ILE A 16 2.03 -5.47 3.39
C ILE A 16 0.69 -6.15 3.22
N TRP A 17 0.52 -7.36 3.75
CA TRP A 17 -0.73 -8.09 3.64
C TRP A 17 -0.98 -9.00 4.84
N ARG A 18 -2.25 -9.34 5.06
CA ARG A 18 -2.70 -10.36 6.00
C ARG A 18 -2.64 -11.73 5.32
N PRO A 19 -1.93 -12.74 5.87
CA PRO A 19 -1.88 -14.08 5.27
C PRO A 19 -3.25 -14.76 5.14
N GLN A 20 -4.22 -14.39 5.99
CA GLN A 20 -5.60 -14.89 5.95
C GLN A 20 -6.53 -14.03 5.08
N GLY A 21 -5.98 -13.01 4.41
CA GLY A 21 -6.68 -12.17 3.44
C GLY A 21 -7.73 -11.20 3.99
N LYS A 22 -8.21 -11.42 5.21
CA LYS A 22 -9.09 -10.49 5.94
C LYS A 22 -8.47 -10.06 7.27
N SER A 23 -8.61 -8.79 7.60
CA SER A 23 -8.34 -8.27 8.94
C SER A 23 -9.65 -8.12 9.72
N TYR A 24 -9.66 -8.56 10.98
CA TYR A 24 -10.75 -8.31 11.93
C TYR A 24 -10.49 -7.06 12.79
N LEU A 25 -9.35 -6.40 12.61
CA LEU A 25 -9.04 -5.15 13.28
C LEU A 25 -9.84 -4.01 12.65
N PHE A 26 -10.36 -3.13 13.49
CA PHE A 26 -10.97 -1.87 13.08
C PHE A 26 -9.89 -0.79 13.01
N PHE A 27 -9.45 -0.43 11.80
CA PHE A 27 -8.40 0.58 11.62
C PHE A 27 -9.00 1.98 11.67
N THR A 28 -8.62 2.79 12.65
CA THR A 28 -9.04 4.20 12.68
C THR A 28 -8.25 5.07 11.70
N GLN A 29 -6.99 4.73 11.45
CA GLN A 29 -6.09 5.46 10.59
C GLN A 29 -4.98 4.56 10.04
N PHE A 30 -4.48 4.89 8.85
CA PHE A 30 -3.21 4.34 8.36
C PHE A 30 -2.42 5.38 7.57
N LYS A 31 -1.09 5.25 7.63
CA LYS A 31 -0.13 5.95 6.79
C LYS A 31 1.03 5.01 6.47
N ALA A 32 1.39 4.91 5.20
CA ALA A 32 2.61 4.24 4.74
C ALA A 32 3.50 5.25 4.03
N GLU A 33 4.81 5.13 4.19
CA GLU A 33 5.79 6.09 3.66
C GLU A 33 6.98 5.35 3.06
N LEU A 34 7.38 5.71 1.84
CA LEU A 34 8.63 5.29 1.23
C LEU A 34 9.68 6.38 1.43
N LYS A 35 10.87 5.99 1.86
CA LYS A 35 12.04 6.89 1.90
C LYS A 35 12.93 6.59 0.70
N GLY A 36 13.54 7.63 0.13
CA GLY A 36 14.45 7.50 -1.02
C GLY A 36 13.76 7.11 -2.34
N ALA A 37 12.43 7.05 -2.38
CA ALA A 37 11.68 6.73 -3.59
C ALA A 37 10.43 7.62 -3.73
N LYS A 38 10.06 7.91 -4.98
CA LYS A 38 8.78 8.56 -5.32
C LYS A 38 7.77 7.48 -5.71
N ILE A 39 6.59 7.46 -5.11
CA ILE A 39 5.52 6.51 -5.46
C ILE A 39 5.09 6.72 -6.91
N GLU A 40 5.11 5.65 -7.69
CA GLU A 40 4.53 5.61 -9.04
C GLU A 40 3.19 4.88 -9.06
N TYR A 41 3.04 3.90 -8.15
CA TYR A 41 1.82 3.13 -8.02
C TYR A 41 1.57 2.77 -6.56
N ALA A 42 0.33 2.87 -6.13
CA ALA A 42 -0.11 2.33 -4.86
C ALA A 42 -1.53 1.81 -4.98
N ASN A 43 -1.81 0.70 -4.30
CA ASN A 43 -3.15 0.16 -4.20
C ASN A 43 -3.36 -0.53 -2.86
N ALA A 44 -4.59 -0.46 -2.35
CA ALA A 44 -4.98 -1.03 -1.08
C ALA A 44 -6.22 -1.91 -1.24
N TYR A 45 -6.36 -2.91 -0.38
CA TYR A 45 -7.45 -3.87 -0.39
C TYR A 45 -8.02 -4.06 1.01
N SER A 46 -9.34 -4.10 1.13
CA SER A 46 -10.03 -4.43 2.39
C SER A 46 -10.07 -5.94 2.61
N GLN A 47 -9.96 -6.71 1.53
CA GLN A 47 -9.90 -8.16 1.52
C GLN A 47 -9.05 -8.66 0.35
N THR A 48 -8.29 -9.73 0.57
CA THR A 48 -7.55 -10.44 -0.49
C THR A 48 -7.98 -11.90 -0.60
N SER A 49 -7.65 -12.49 -1.74
CA SER A 49 -7.92 -13.87 -2.13
C SER A 49 -7.05 -14.92 -1.44
N GLU A 50 -6.04 -14.47 -0.68
CA GLU A 50 -5.26 -15.30 0.24
C GLU A 50 -6.18 -15.80 1.37
N GLY A 51 -6.88 -16.91 1.13
CA GLY A 51 -7.98 -17.39 1.98
C GLY A 51 -9.21 -17.90 1.21
N GLY A 52 -9.15 -17.98 -0.13
CA GLY A 52 -10.24 -18.50 -0.97
C GLY A 52 -11.36 -17.50 -1.26
N GLN A 53 -11.15 -16.22 -0.92
CA GLN A 53 -12.09 -15.13 -1.18
C GLN A 53 -11.73 -14.36 -2.46
N ARG A 54 -12.54 -13.38 -2.86
CA ARG A 54 -12.18 -12.43 -3.92
C ARG A 54 -11.47 -11.21 -3.35
N ASP A 55 -10.54 -10.66 -4.12
CA ASP A 55 -9.92 -9.37 -3.81
C ASP A 55 -10.97 -8.26 -3.84
N VAL A 56 -10.96 -7.40 -2.82
CA VAL A 56 -11.79 -6.19 -2.75
C VAL A 56 -10.86 -5.00 -2.56
N ALA A 57 -10.65 -4.25 -3.64
CA ALA A 57 -9.85 -3.03 -3.61
C ALA A 57 -10.58 -1.93 -2.80
N LEU A 58 -9.82 -1.12 -2.07
CA LEU A 58 -10.32 0.13 -1.51
C LEU A 58 -10.69 1.05 -2.67
N LYS A 59 -11.71 1.87 -2.45
CA LYS A 59 -12.08 2.87 -3.44
C LYS A 59 -11.06 4.03 -3.44
N PRO A 60 -10.84 4.71 -4.58
CA PRO A 60 -9.91 5.83 -4.65
C PRO A 60 -10.22 6.95 -3.65
N GLU A 61 -11.47 7.14 -3.23
CA GLU A 61 -11.82 8.15 -2.22
C GLU A 61 -11.43 7.75 -0.78
N GLU A 62 -11.12 6.48 -0.50
CA GLU A 62 -10.81 5.99 0.84
C GLU A 62 -9.36 6.27 1.27
N PHE A 63 -8.50 6.64 0.33
CA PHE A 63 -7.10 6.94 0.60
C PHE A 63 -6.55 7.96 -0.40
N THR A 64 -5.42 8.56 -0.04
CA THR A 64 -4.67 9.49 -0.89
C THR A 64 -3.27 8.97 -1.11
N VAL A 65 -2.76 9.16 -2.32
CA VAL A 65 -1.39 8.84 -2.71
C VAL A 65 -0.67 10.16 -2.95
N GLY A 66 0.26 10.49 -2.07
CA GLY A 66 1.21 11.59 -2.23
C GLY A 66 2.49 11.14 -2.91
N ASP A 67 3.48 12.04 -3.00
CA ASP A 67 4.77 11.74 -3.64
C ASP A 67 5.53 10.57 -3.00
N SER A 68 5.45 10.43 -1.68
CA SER A 68 6.13 9.36 -0.93
C SER A 68 5.26 8.67 0.11
N THR A 69 4.00 9.08 0.26
CA THR A 69 3.11 8.58 1.31
C THR A 69 1.77 8.11 0.76
N VAL A 70 1.22 7.06 1.35
CA VAL A 70 -0.18 6.64 1.15
C VAL A 70 -0.88 6.75 2.49
N THR A 71 -1.96 7.54 2.55
CA THR A 71 -2.67 7.83 3.81
C THR A 71 -4.15 7.61 3.61
N HIS A 72 -4.84 7.09 4.63
CA HIS A 72 -6.30 7.03 4.61
C HIS A 72 -6.94 8.41 4.46
N THR A 73 -8.17 8.45 3.96
CA THR A 73 -8.99 9.66 3.89
C THR A 73 -10.02 9.66 5.01
N ASP A 74 -9.92 10.66 5.89
CA ASP A 74 -10.82 10.85 7.03
C ASP A 74 -12.30 10.88 6.58
N GLY A 75 -13.14 10.12 7.26
CA GLY A 75 -14.57 10.03 6.98
C GLY A 75 -14.95 9.28 5.69
N LYS A 76 -13.99 8.80 4.91
CA LYS A 76 -14.23 7.95 3.73
C LYS A 76 -13.74 6.53 3.93
N PHE A 77 -12.60 6.35 4.57
CA PHE A 77 -12.01 5.05 4.87
C PHE A 77 -12.93 4.22 5.78
N ARG A 78 -13.28 3.00 5.33
CA ARG A 78 -14.23 2.12 6.02
C ARG A 78 -13.64 1.29 7.16
N ALA A 79 -12.46 1.65 7.65
CA ALA A 79 -11.73 0.95 8.70
C ALA A 79 -11.29 -0.49 8.36
N GLU A 80 -11.37 -0.89 7.09
CA GLU A 80 -10.98 -2.22 6.61
C GLU A 80 -9.71 -2.14 5.75
N LEU A 81 -8.62 -2.77 6.22
CA LEU A 81 -7.37 -2.88 5.47
C LEU A 81 -6.78 -4.27 5.65
N SER A 82 -6.51 -4.95 4.54
CA SER A 82 -5.93 -6.29 4.51
C SER A 82 -4.68 -6.39 3.65
N LYS A 83 -4.53 -5.54 2.63
CA LYS A 83 -3.29 -5.42 1.84
C LYS A 83 -3.05 -4.00 1.38
N LEU A 84 -1.79 -3.59 1.36
CA LEU A 84 -1.29 -2.37 0.74
C LEU A 84 -0.06 -2.74 -0.08
N THR A 85 -0.05 -2.34 -1.35
CA THR A 85 1.07 -2.51 -2.27
C THR A 85 1.47 -1.14 -2.79
N MET A 86 2.77 -0.86 -2.79
CA MET A 86 3.36 0.38 -3.22
C MET A 86 4.56 0.07 -4.10
N ILE A 87 4.67 0.75 -5.23
CA ILE A 87 5.83 0.74 -6.11
C ILE A 87 6.32 2.18 -6.19
N GLY A 88 7.57 2.40 -5.82
CA GLY A 88 8.23 3.67 -5.93
C GLY A 88 9.44 3.59 -6.85
N ARG A 89 9.72 4.67 -7.57
CA ARG A 89 10.98 4.86 -8.29
C ARG A 89 12.02 5.44 -7.34
N THR A 90 13.17 4.79 -7.23
CA THR A 90 14.29 5.30 -6.42
C THR A 90 14.73 6.66 -6.97
N LYS A 91 14.99 7.61 -6.08
CA LYS A 91 15.58 8.90 -6.46
C LYS A 91 17.09 8.68 -6.54
N HIS A 92 17.67 8.87 -7.72
CA HIS A 92 19.13 9.02 -7.84
C HIS A 92 19.45 10.41 -7.27
N ASP A 93 20.01 10.45 -6.06
CA ASP A 93 20.55 11.68 -5.49
C ASP A 93 22.06 11.63 -5.74
N GLU A 94 22.48 12.26 -6.84
CA GLU A 94 23.89 12.50 -7.13
C GLU A 94 24.32 13.77 -6.37
N LEU A 95 24.52 13.64 -5.05
CA LEU A 95 25.07 14.69 -4.19
C LEU A 95 26.36 14.24 -3.52
#